data_AF-A0A834R620-F1
#
_entry.id   AF-A0A834R620-F1
#
_cell.length_a   1.000
_cell.length_b   1.000
_cell.length_c   1.000
_cell.angle_alpha   90.00
_cell.angle_beta   90.00
_cell.angle_gamma   90.00
#
_symmetry.space_group_name_H-M   'P 1'
#
loop_
_entity.id
_entity.type
_entity.pdbx_description
1 polymer ?
#
loop_
_entity_poly.entity_id
_entity_poly.type
_entity_poly.pdbx_seq_one_letter_code
_entity_poly.pdbx_strand_id
1 'polypeptide(L)'
;MMTYRTRKRISKESNSKMFENIIENFSINQRWSQLILADYLKDCWRKFSALKRNRFKTESKCIDFGLKSKTESLDAMPDYLRFNPWILSGYRSANLTTYGCLCSIVSLHNETINIITHLVPLIYLIFNYSTIFHPKLFDSYLTYCHVIGCYSPWIGSSIYHIFMNHHRGKSIYSRLLQIDMVGIWITQTFGALTTINASLKELSDPIRNRLVIIYLLLSLYALHKGLNASIAWQRPCSFFLLVLIRALCLL
;
A
#
# COMPACT_ATOMS: atom_id res chain seq x y z
N MET A 1 -57.54 27.79 -0.19
CA MET A 1 -56.56 27.78 -1.30
C MET A 1 -55.29 28.49 -0.83
N MET A 2 -54.27 27.76 -0.36
CA MET A 2 -52.99 28.35 0.07
C MET A 2 -52.22 28.91 -1.14
N THR A 3 -51.76 30.15 -1.07
CA THR A 3 -51.08 30.82 -2.19
C THR A 3 -49.68 30.25 -2.46
N TYR A 4 -49.26 30.25 -3.72
CA TYR A 4 -48.00 29.67 -4.21
C TYR A 4 -46.75 30.16 -3.46
N ARG A 5 -46.74 31.43 -3.02
CA ARG A 5 -45.65 32.03 -2.22
C ARG A 5 -45.49 31.37 -0.85
N THR A 6 -46.60 31.00 -0.19
CA THR A 6 -46.56 30.37 1.14
C THR A 6 -46.01 28.94 1.07
N ARG A 7 -46.37 28.16 0.03
CA ARG A 7 -45.81 26.81 -0.20
C ARG A 7 -44.30 26.83 -0.44
N LYS A 8 -43.80 27.80 -1.22
CA LYS A 8 -42.36 27.91 -1.52
C LYS A 8 -41.54 28.32 -0.29
N ARG A 9 -42.12 29.13 0.61
CA ARG A 9 -41.49 29.52 1.89
C ARG A 9 -41.42 28.34 2.86
N ILE A 10 -42.52 27.60 3.02
CA ILE A 10 -42.57 26.38 3.86
C ILE A 10 -41.63 25.29 3.33
N SER A 11 -41.56 25.10 2.02
CA SER A 11 -40.61 24.16 1.39
C SER A 11 -39.15 24.55 1.64
N LYS A 12 -38.81 25.85 1.54
CA LYS A 12 -37.43 26.33 1.76
C LYS A 12 -37.03 26.22 3.23
N GLU A 13 -37.96 26.48 4.15
CA GLU A 13 -37.75 26.38 5.60
C GLU A 13 -37.67 24.91 6.07
N SER A 14 -38.46 24.02 5.48
CA SER A 14 -38.36 22.57 5.68
C SER A 14 -37.02 22.01 5.18
N ASN A 15 -36.55 22.45 4.02
CA ASN A 15 -35.27 22.01 3.47
C ASN A 15 -34.08 22.55 4.27
N SER A 16 -34.16 23.78 4.78
CA SER A 16 -33.14 24.36 5.67
C SER A 16 -33.02 23.56 6.97
N LYS A 17 -34.16 23.25 7.61
CA LYS A 17 -34.19 22.43 8.83
C LYS A 17 -33.69 21.01 8.60
N MET A 18 -33.97 20.43 7.42
CA MET A 18 -33.44 19.11 7.05
C MET A 18 -31.92 19.15 6.86
N PHE A 19 -31.38 20.21 6.26
CA PHE A 19 -29.94 20.36 6.04
C PHE A 19 -29.19 20.63 7.35
N GLU A 20 -29.73 21.46 8.23
CA GLU A 20 -29.19 21.68 9.57
C GLU A 20 -29.19 20.38 10.37
N ASN A 21 -30.28 19.61 10.37
CA ASN A 21 -30.33 18.29 11.00
C ASN A 21 -29.32 17.30 10.40
N ILE A 22 -29.01 17.36 9.10
CA ILE A 22 -28.00 16.49 8.48
C ILE A 22 -26.59 16.90 8.90
N ILE A 23 -26.29 18.21 8.94
CA ILE A 23 -24.99 18.72 9.38
C ILE A 23 -24.78 18.45 10.88
N GLU A 24 -25.83 18.63 11.70
CA GLU A 24 -25.80 18.30 13.12
C GLU A 24 -25.61 16.79 13.31
N ASN A 25 -26.35 15.93 12.61
CA ASN A 25 -26.16 14.48 12.68
C ASN A 25 -24.78 14.02 12.17
N PHE A 26 -24.20 14.70 11.17
CA PHE A 26 -22.85 14.41 10.67
C PHE A 26 -21.78 14.86 11.68
N SER A 27 -21.93 16.05 12.25
CA SER A 27 -21.07 16.57 13.34
C SER A 27 -21.15 15.70 14.59
N ILE A 28 -22.36 15.29 14.97
CA ILE A 28 -22.66 14.41 16.10
C ILE A 28 -22.05 13.03 15.83
N ASN A 29 -22.23 12.42 14.65
CA ASN A 29 -21.58 11.15 14.30
C ASN A 29 -20.05 11.26 14.25
N GLN A 30 -19.50 12.39 13.79
CA GLN A 30 -18.05 12.62 13.83
C GLN A 30 -17.56 12.72 15.28
N ARG A 31 -18.31 13.38 16.16
CA ARG A 31 -18.01 13.49 17.60
C ARG A 31 -18.19 12.17 18.35
N TRP A 32 -19.23 11.39 18.06
CA TRP A 32 -19.42 10.04 18.60
C TRP A 32 -18.36 9.08 18.08
N SER A 33 -17.96 9.17 16.80
CA SER A 33 -16.86 8.37 16.26
C SER A 33 -15.54 8.71 16.93
N GLN A 34 -15.28 9.98 17.26
CA GLN A 34 -14.10 10.39 18.01
C GLN A 34 -14.16 9.97 19.49
N LEU A 35 -15.34 10.02 20.13
CA LEU A 35 -15.51 9.58 21.52
C LEU A 35 -15.43 8.05 21.65
N ILE A 36 -16.06 7.30 20.74
CA ILE A 36 -15.93 5.84 20.65
C ILE A 36 -14.49 5.46 20.31
N LEU A 37 -13.81 6.20 19.42
CA LEU A 37 -12.39 5.98 19.15
C LEU A 37 -11.54 6.31 20.37
N ALA A 38 -11.84 7.37 21.12
CA ALA A 38 -11.11 7.72 22.34
C ALA A 38 -11.34 6.71 23.48
N ASP A 39 -12.56 6.20 23.64
CA ASP A 39 -12.89 5.19 24.63
C ASP A 39 -12.38 3.80 24.23
N TYR A 40 -12.42 3.46 22.95
CA TYR A 40 -11.75 2.28 22.40
C TYR A 40 -10.23 2.40 22.56
N LEU A 41 -9.63 3.56 22.27
CA LEU A 41 -8.20 3.80 22.48
C LEU A 41 -7.85 3.78 23.97
N LYS A 42 -8.70 4.26 24.88
CA LYS A 42 -8.52 4.16 26.33
C LYS A 42 -8.65 2.71 26.82
N ASP A 43 -9.60 1.95 26.32
CA ASP A 43 -9.79 0.55 26.73
C ASP A 43 -8.72 -0.36 26.10
N CYS A 44 -8.31 -0.08 24.85
CA CYS A 44 -7.10 -0.62 24.24
C CYS A 44 -5.86 -0.21 25.00
N TRP A 45 -5.73 1.04 25.45
CA TRP A 45 -4.59 1.50 26.26
C TRP A 45 -4.58 0.83 27.63
N ARG A 46 -5.75 0.59 28.25
CA ARG A 46 -5.87 -0.07 29.56
C ARG A 46 -5.59 -1.57 29.44
N LYS A 47 -6.09 -2.24 28.41
CA LYS A 47 -5.74 -3.63 28.05
C LYS A 47 -4.27 -3.75 27.66
N PHE A 48 -3.74 -2.80 26.89
CA PHE A 48 -2.32 -2.68 26.55
C PHE A 48 -1.48 -2.47 27.81
N SER A 49 -1.90 -1.63 28.75
CA SER A 49 -1.21 -1.37 30.03
C SER A 49 -1.23 -2.57 30.98
N ALA A 50 -2.33 -3.33 30.99
CA ALA A 50 -2.44 -4.59 31.74
C ALA A 50 -1.57 -5.69 31.11
N LEU A 51 -1.53 -5.77 29.78
CA LEU A 51 -0.60 -6.63 29.04
C LEU A 51 0.85 -6.19 29.27
N LYS A 52 1.14 -4.88 29.28
CA LYS A 52 2.46 -4.28 29.52
C LYS A 52 3.07 -4.71 30.85
N ARG A 53 2.27 -4.93 31.90
CA ARG A 53 2.78 -5.29 33.24
C ARG A 53 3.27 -6.74 33.36
N ASN A 54 2.63 -7.68 32.65
CA ASN A 54 3.08 -9.08 32.58
C ASN A 54 4.01 -9.36 31.40
N ARG A 55 3.86 -8.59 30.31
CA ARG A 55 4.67 -8.69 29.11
C ARG A 55 6.01 -7.97 29.27
N PHE A 56 6.17 -6.95 30.11
CA PHE A 56 7.48 -6.30 30.34
C PHE A 56 8.57 -7.28 30.84
N LYS A 57 8.24 -8.30 31.64
CA LYS A 57 9.23 -9.30 32.08
C LYS A 57 9.73 -10.20 30.93
N THR A 58 8.90 -10.46 29.92
CA THR A 58 9.24 -11.24 28.72
C THR A 58 9.73 -10.36 27.57
N GLU A 59 9.20 -9.13 27.44
CA GLU A 59 9.58 -8.10 26.48
C GLU A 59 10.94 -7.49 26.82
N SER A 60 11.36 -7.34 28.07
CA SER A 60 12.76 -6.97 28.35
C SER A 60 13.74 -7.96 27.72
N LYS A 61 13.34 -9.23 27.55
CA LYS A 61 14.14 -10.26 26.88
C LYS A 61 14.05 -10.20 25.35
N CYS A 62 12.89 -9.85 24.78
CA CYS A 62 12.69 -9.72 23.33
C CYS A 62 13.13 -8.35 22.75
N ILE A 63 13.00 -7.28 23.53
CA ILE A 63 13.42 -5.91 23.19
C ILE A 63 14.95 -5.81 23.27
N ASP A 64 15.60 -6.49 24.21
CA ASP A 64 17.07 -6.63 24.22
C ASP A 64 17.55 -7.50 23.03
N PHE A 65 16.74 -8.46 22.57
CA PHE A 65 17.00 -9.24 21.35
C PHE A 65 16.75 -8.45 20.04
N GLY A 66 15.81 -7.51 20.04
CA GLY A 66 15.38 -6.73 18.87
C GLY A 66 16.14 -5.42 18.68
N LEU A 67 16.52 -4.72 19.75
CA LEU A 67 17.28 -3.47 19.65
C LEU A 67 18.80 -3.70 19.49
N LYS A 68 19.30 -4.88 19.87
CA LYS A 68 20.72 -5.24 19.82
C LYS A 68 20.97 -6.39 18.84
N SER A 69 20.35 -6.35 17.66
CA SER A 69 20.68 -7.32 16.61
C SER A 69 22.10 -7.06 16.12
N LYS A 70 23.00 -8.04 16.22
CA LYS A 70 24.35 -7.94 15.64
C LYS A 70 24.21 -7.76 14.14
N THR A 71 24.52 -6.56 13.65
CA THR A 71 24.59 -6.26 12.23
C THR A 71 25.92 -6.70 11.64
N GLU A 72 25.93 -6.98 10.35
CA GLU A 72 27.09 -7.48 9.62
C GLU A 72 27.68 -6.37 8.71
N SER A 73 28.96 -6.52 8.36
CA SER A 73 29.63 -5.70 7.35
C SER A 73 29.33 -6.22 5.95
N LEU A 74 29.58 -5.38 4.93
CA LEU A 74 29.38 -5.74 3.52
C LEU A 74 30.15 -7.02 3.13
N ASP A 75 31.37 -7.21 3.65
CA ASP A 75 32.23 -8.36 3.30
C ASP A 75 31.70 -9.70 3.83
N ALA A 76 30.85 -9.67 4.87
CA ALA A 76 30.18 -10.85 5.39
C ALA A 76 28.92 -11.24 4.59
N MET A 77 28.44 -10.36 3.70
CA MET A 77 27.22 -10.58 2.94
C MET A 77 27.45 -11.39 1.66
N PRO A 78 26.53 -12.29 1.30
CA PRO A 78 26.57 -12.98 0.03
C PRO A 78 26.22 -12.02 -1.12
N ASP A 79 26.77 -12.27 -2.32
CA ASP A 79 26.66 -11.43 -3.53
C ASP A 79 25.26 -10.90 -3.82
N TYR A 80 24.23 -11.75 -3.67
CA TYR A 80 22.86 -11.39 -4.01
C TYR A 80 22.24 -10.36 -3.06
N LEU A 81 22.83 -10.13 -1.87
CA LEU A 81 22.44 -9.07 -0.93
C LEU A 81 23.32 -7.81 -1.07
N ARG A 82 24.40 -7.86 -1.85
CA ARG A 82 25.37 -6.77 -2.06
C ARG A 82 25.01 -5.91 -3.27
N PHE A 83 23.73 -5.59 -3.46
CA PHE A 83 23.26 -4.85 -4.63
C PHE A 83 23.64 -3.36 -4.62
N ASN A 84 24.00 -2.80 -3.46
CA ASN A 84 24.49 -1.43 -3.32
C ASN A 84 25.90 -1.43 -2.68
N PRO A 85 26.97 -1.11 -3.43
CA PRO A 85 28.34 -1.14 -2.92
C PRO A 85 28.65 -0.01 -1.92
N TRP A 86 27.78 1.00 -1.82
CA TRP A 86 27.97 2.14 -0.93
C TRP A 86 27.49 1.88 0.50
N ILE A 87 26.75 0.79 0.73
CA ILE A 87 26.34 0.36 2.07
C ILE A 87 27.45 -0.54 2.62
N LEU A 88 28.27 -0.03 3.53
CA LEU A 88 29.46 -0.75 4.00
C LEU A 88 29.19 -1.63 5.23
N SER A 89 28.15 -1.32 6.01
CA SER A 89 27.81 -2.02 7.25
C SER A 89 26.34 -1.83 7.63
N GLY A 90 25.94 -2.39 8.77
CA GLY A 90 24.55 -2.33 9.24
C GLY A 90 23.66 -3.38 8.58
N TYR A 91 24.25 -4.38 7.92
CA TYR A 91 23.50 -5.44 7.26
C TYR A 91 22.80 -6.33 8.28
N ARG A 92 21.57 -6.70 7.96
CA ARG A 92 20.88 -7.78 8.65
C ARG A 92 21.53 -9.12 8.29
N SER A 93 21.59 -10.06 9.23
CA SER A 93 22.19 -11.38 9.00
C SER A 93 21.56 -12.09 7.82
N ALA A 94 22.36 -12.76 6.98
CA ALA A 94 21.89 -13.46 5.78
C ALA A 94 21.23 -14.83 6.06
N ASN A 95 21.17 -15.24 7.33
CA ASN A 95 20.70 -16.58 7.73
C ASN A 95 19.52 -16.53 8.70
N LEU A 96 18.51 -15.70 8.42
CA LEU A 96 17.35 -15.57 9.30
C LEU A 96 16.29 -16.66 9.07
N THR A 97 15.70 -17.15 10.15
CA THR A 97 14.44 -17.91 10.08
C THR A 97 13.28 -16.98 9.73
N THR A 98 12.14 -17.52 9.31
CA THR A 98 10.91 -16.73 9.10
C THR A 98 10.57 -15.88 10.33
N TYR A 99 10.69 -16.46 11.52
CA TYR A 99 10.48 -15.74 12.78
C TYR A 99 11.53 -14.65 13.00
N GLY A 100 12.81 -14.94 12.72
CA GLY A 100 13.88 -13.94 12.76
C GLY A 100 13.64 -12.76 11.82
N CYS A 101 13.14 -13.00 10.61
CA CYS A 101 12.75 -11.95 9.67
C CYS A 101 11.65 -11.05 10.26
N LEU A 102 10.62 -11.63 10.87
CA LEU A 102 9.54 -10.87 11.52
C LEU A 102 10.04 -10.06 12.72
N CYS A 103 10.90 -10.66 13.57
CA CYS A 103 11.50 -9.95 14.69
C CYS A 103 12.38 -8.78 14.23
N SER A 104 13.04 -8.89 13.06
CA SER A 104 13.90 -7.82 12.55
C SER A 104 13.14 -6.54 12.16
N ILE A 105 11.81 -6.58 12.01
CA ILE A 105 11.00 -5.39 11.71
C ILE A 105 11.17 -4.30 12.77
N VAL A 106 11.40 -4.69 14.04
CA VAL A 106 11.63 -3.76 15.16
C VAL A 106 13.11 -3.53 15.46
N SER A 107 14.01 -4.01 14.59
CA SER A 107 15.46 -3.85 14.70
C SER A 107 15.97 -2.80 13.72
N LEU A 108 17.08 -2.13 14.08
CA LEU A 108 17.75 -1.18 13.20
C LEU A 108 18.80 -1.90 12.34
N HIS A 109 18.65 -1.77 11.01
CA HIS A 109 19.54 -2.34 10.00
C HIS A 109 19.34 -1.64 8.64
N ASN A 110 20.12 -2.02 7.64
CA ASN A 110 20.12 -1.43 6.30
C ASN A 110 18.74 -1.46 5.59
N GLU A 111 17.88 -2.44 5.90
CA GLU A 111 16.52 -2.54 5.33
C GLU A 111 15.42 -1.85 6.15
N THR A 112 15.71 -1.24 7.31
CA THR A 112 14.67 -0.73 8.22
C THR A 112 13.80 0.34 7.57
N ILE A 113 14.43 1.31 6.88
CA ILE A 113 13.71 2.38 6.20
C ILE A 113 12.82 1.78 5.10
N ASN A 114 13.36 0.89 4.27
CA ASN A 114 12.59 0.23 3.21
C ASN A 114 11.35 -0.49 3.78
N ILE A 115 11.50 -1.26 4.86
CA ILE A 115 10.38 -1.94 5.51
C ILE A 115 9.33 -0.92 5.99
N ILE A 116 9.74 0.12 6.70
CA ILE A 116 8.82 1.11 7.28
C ILE A 116 8.08 1.89 6.18
N THR A 117 8.79 2.34 5.14
CA THR A 117 8.20 3.13 4.05
C THR A 117 7.15 2.35 3.26
N HIS A 118 7.21 1.01 3.26
CA HIS A 118 6.20 0.18 2.61
C HIS A 118 5.10 -0.32 3.56
N LEU A 119 5.42 -0.63 4.82
CA LEU A 119 4.44 -1.07 5.80
C LEU A 119 3.51 0.06 6.27
N VAL A 120 4.01 1.28 6.46
CA VAL A 120 3.17 2.39 6.96
C VAL A 120 2.01 2.70 6.00
N PRO A 121 2.23 2.88 4.68
CA PRO A 121 1.14 3.02 3.73
C PRO A 121 0.22 1.80 3.67
N LEU A 122 0.77 0.58 3.72
CA LEU A 122 -0.04 -0.64 3.73
C LEU A 122 -1.00 -0.69 4.93
N ILE A 123 -0.48 -0.39 6.12
CA ILE A 123 -1.25 -0.32 7.36
C ILE A 123 -2.32 0.78 7.26
N TYR A 124 -1.97 1.95 6.73
CA TYR A 124 -2.92 3.03 6.49
C TYR A 124 -4.07 2.59 5.57
N LEU A 125 -3.77 1.91 4.46
CA LEU A 125 -4.78 1.40 3.53
C LEU A 125 -5.67 0.33 4.20
N ILE A 126 -5.11 -0.56 5.03
CA ILE A 126 -5.88 -1.56 5.76
C ILE A 126 -6.84 -0.91 6.77
N PHE A 127 -6.37 0.08 7.54
CA PHE A 127 -7.23 0.76 8.51
C PHE A 127 -8.34 1.60 7.87
N ASN A 128 -8.10 2.12 6.66
CA ASN A 128 -9.07 2.92 5.91
C ASN A 128 -9.89 2.09 4.90
N TYR A 129 -9.96 0.76 5.09
CA TYR A 129 -10.64 -0.13 4.15
C TYR A 129 -12.11 0.27 3.92
N SER A 130 -12.83 0.75 4.93
CA SER A 130 -14.24 1.13 4.80
C SER A 130 -14.45 2.33 3.86
N THR A 131 -13.46 3.24 3.81
CA THR A 131 -13.46 4.38 2.89
C THR A 131 -13.09 3.92 1.47
N ILE A 132 -12.09 3.04 1.36
CA ILE A 132 -11.61 2.52 0.07
C ILE A 132 -12.64 1.60 -0.58
N PHE A 133 -13.30 0.75 0.20
CA PHE A 133 -14.31 -0.22 -0.21
C PHE A 133 -15.75 0.29 -0.09
N HIS A 134 -15.93 1.62 -0.13
CA HIS A 134 -17.26 2.21 0.00
C HIS A 134 -18.16 1.74 -1.16
N PRO A 135 -19.35 1.15 -0.91
CA PRO A 135 -20.16 0.50 -1.96
C PRO A 135 -20.45 1.38 -3.18
N LYS A 136 -20.70 2.68 -2.97
CA LYS A 136 -20.92 3.67 -4.05
C LYS A 136 -19.74 3.87 -5.01
N LEU A 137 -18.55 3.36 -4.69
CA LEU A 137 -17.38 3.45 -5.57
C LEU A 137 -17.27 2.22 -6.49
N PHE A 138 -17.93 1.09 -6.18
CA PHE A 138 -17.72 -0.22 -6.83
C PHE A 138 -18.76 -0.57 -7.87
N ASP A 139 -19.14 0.41 -8.69
CA ASP A 139 -20.10 0.20 -9.78
C ASP A 139 -19.43 -0.28 -11.09
N SER A 140 -18.09 -0.37 -11.12
CA SER A 140 -17.31 -0.76 -12.31
C SER A 140 -16.08 -1.60 -11.96
N TYR A 141 -15.71 -2.52 -12.85
CA TYR A 141 -14.47 -3.29 -12.78
C TYR A 141 -13.22 -2.40 -12.63
N LEU A 142 -13.27 -1.16 -13.17
CA LEU A 142 -12.16 -0.21 -13.09
C LEU A 142 -11.85 0.20 -11.65
N THR A 143 -12.85 0.30 -10.78
CA THR A 143 -12.64 0.58 -9.35
C THR A 143 -11.90 -0.57 -8.69
N TYR A 144 -12.29 -1.81 -8.97
CA TYR A 144 -11.59 -2.99 -8.45
C TYR A 144 -10.13 -3.03 -8.92
N CYS A 145 -9.89 -2.80 -10.22
CA CYS A 145 -8.54 -2.72 -10.78
C CYS A 145 -7.70 -1.62 -10.11
N HIS A 146 -8.29 -0.46 -9.86
CA HIS A 146 -7.61 0.66 -9.19
C HIS A 146 -7.23 0.31 -7.77
N VAL A 147 -8.17 -0.23 -6.98
CA VAL A 147 -7.93 -0.61 -5.59
C VAL A 147 -6.88 -1.71 -5.52
N ILE A 148 -6.97 -2.76 -6.33
CA ILE A 148 -5.94 -3.82 -6.39
C ILE A 148 -4.58 -3.22 -6.72
N GLY A 149 -4.52 -2.31 -7.69
CA GLY A 149 -3.31 -1.55 -8.03
C GLY A 149 -2.74 -0.77 -6.86
N CYS A 150 -3.59 -0.10 -6.07
CA CYS A 150 -3.13 0.67 -4.92
C CYS A 150 -2.50 -0.19 -3.82
N TYR A 151 -2.98 -1.42 -3.59
CA TYR A 151 -2.43 -2.29 -2.53
C TYR A 151 -1.19 -3.08 -2.97
N SER A 152 -1.14 -3.49 -4.24
CA SER A 152 -0.15 -4.45 -4.74
C SER A 152 1.33 -4.06 -4.50
N PRO A 153 1.80 -2.82 -4.75
CA PRO A 153 3.22 -2.50 -4.56
C PRO A 153 3.61 -2.54 -3.07
N TRP A 154 2.72 -2.08 -2.18
CA TRP A 154 3.02 -2.07 -0.75
C TRP A 154 3.11 -3.48 -0.18
N ILE A 155 2.21 -4.38 -0.60
CA ILE A 155 2.23 -5.78 -0.18
C ILE A 155 3.50 -6.47 -0.70
N GLY A 156 3.76 -6.37 -2.01
CA GLY A 156 4.90 -7.02 -2.64
C GLY A 156 6.23 -6.58 -2.03
N SER A 157 6.41 -5.27 -1.89
CA SER A 157 7.64 -4.70 -1.35
C SER A 157 7.85 -4.99 0.13
N SER A 158 6.77 -4.93 0.94
CA SER A 158 6.84 -5.30 2.36
C SER A 158 7.27 -6.77 2.54
N ILE A 159 6.67 -7.68 1.77
CA ILE A 159 7.04 -9.11 1.82
C ILE A 159 8.50 -9.28 1.40
N TYR A 160 8.95 -8.61 0.35
CA TYR A 160 10.34 -8.67 -0.10
C TYR A 160 11.32 -8.20 0.98
N HIS A 161 11.20 -6.95 1.45
CA HIS A 161 12.17 -6.39 2.39
C HIS A 161 12.16 -7.08 3.76
N ILE A 162 11.01 -7.60 4.20
CA ILE A 162 10.95 -8.38 5.45
C ILE A 162 11.72 -9.70 5.29
N PHE A 163 11.54 -10.43 4.18
CA PHE A 163 12.01 -11.81 4.06
C PHE A 163 13.27 -12.01 3.19
N MET A 164 13.83 -10.97 2.57
CA MET A 164 14.97 -11.12 1.64
C MET A 164 16.24 -11.74 2.25
N ASN A 165 16.42 -11.66 3.58
CA ASN A 165 17.54 -12.25 4.33
C ASN A 165 17.25 -13.67 4.88
N HIS A 166 16.21 -14.32 4.40
CA HIS A 166 15.80 -15.64 4.87
C HIS A 166 16.87 -16.71 4.55
N HIS A 167 17.12 -17.64 5.47
CA HIS A 167 18.15 -18.71 5.41
C HIS A 167 18.09 -19.61 4.17
N ARG A 168 16.96 -19.64 3.46
CA ARG A 168 16.83 -20.33 2.16
C ARG A 168 17.58 -19.62 1.02
N GLY A 169 18.20 -18.48 1.31
CA GLY A 169 19.19 -17.80 0.49
C GLY A 169 18.66 -17.29 -0.86
N LYS A 170 19.54 -17.34 -1.88
CA LYS A 170 19.34 -16.69 -3.19
C LYS A 170 18.05 -17.09 -3.91
N SER A 171 17.58 -18.34 -3.76
CA SER A 171 16.36 -18.81 -4.43
C SER A 171 15.12 -18.07 -3.92
N ILE A 172 14.98 -17.94 -2.60
CA ILE A 172 13.87 -17.19 -2.00
C ILE A 172 14.02 -15.70 -2.27
N TYR A 173 15.24 -15.15 -2.16
CA TYR A 173 15.52 -13.76 -2.52
C TYR A 173 15.01 -13.41 -3.92
N SER A 174 15.37 -14.21 -4.93
CA SER A 174 14.96 -13.95 -6.32
C SER A 174 13.44 -14.00 -6.50
N ARG A 175 12.76 -14.95 -5.85
CA ARG A 175 11.28 -15.07 -5.93
C ARG A 175 10.58 -13.90 -5.22
N LEU A 176 11.06 -13.51 -4.04
CA LEU A 176 10.54 -12.35 -3.31
C LEU A 176 10.72 -11.06 -4.13
N LEU A 177 11.88 -10.90 -4.76
CA LEU A 177 12.15 -9.77 -5.63
C LEU A 177 11.25 -9.76 -6.88
N GLN A 178 10.91 -10.93 -7.43
CA GLN A 178 9.91 -11.04 -8.50
C GLN A 178 8.51 -10.64 -8.01
N ILE A 179 8.13 -11.02 -6.78
CA ILE A 179 6.85 -10.63 -6.18
C ILE A 179 6.75 -9.11 -6.03
N ASP A 180 7.82 -8.45 -5.59
CA ASP A 180 7.89 -6.98 -5.52
C ASP A 180 7.69 -6.33 -6.91
N MET A 181 8.40 -6.84 -7.91
CA MET A 181 8.25 -6.39 -9.31
C MET A 181 6.84 -6.62 -9.86
N VAL A 182 6.18 -7.72 -9.51
CA VAL A 182 4.77 -7.97 -9.86
C VAL A 182 3.86 -6.96 -9.18
N GLY A 183 4.14 -6.59 -7.93
CA GLY A 183 3.41 -5.54 -7.22
C GLY A 183 3.46 -4.19 -7.96
N ILE A 184 4.63 -3.80 -8.45
CA ILE A 184 4.83 -2.62 -9.30
C ILE A 184 4.07 -2.78 -10.63
N TRP A 185 4.16 -3.94 -11.28
CA TRP A 185 3.46 -4.18 -12.53
C TRP A 185 1.94 -4.09 -12.40
N ILE A 186 1.35 -4.63 -11.33
CA ILE A 186 -0.10 -4.58 -11.08
C ILE A 186 -0.56 -3.13 -10.96
N THR A 187 0.14 -2.29 -10.19
CA THR A 187 -0.23 -0.85 -10.10
C THR A 187 -0.04 -0.13 -11.42
N GLN A 188 1.03 -0.45 -12.15
CA GLN A 188 1.33 0.17 -13.44
C GLN A 188 0.47 -0.33 -14.59
N THR A 189 -0.37 -1.34 -14.36
CA THR A 189 -1.25 -1.96 -15.36
C THR A 189 -2.71 -1.76 -14.96
N PHE A 190 -3.17 -2.46 -13.92
CA PHE A 190 -4.55 -2.39 -13.45
C PHE A 190 -4.85 -1.08 -12.74
N GLY A 191 -3.92 -0.59 -11.91
CA GLY A 191 -4.05 0.69 -11.21
C GLY A 191 -4.21 1.88 -12.17
N ALA A 192 -3.61 1.79 -13.34
CA ALA A 192 -3.60 2.82 -14.38
C ALA A 192 -4.77 2.73 -15.37
N LEU A 193 -5.52 1.63 -15.40
CA LEU A 193 -6.66 1.47 -16.30
C LEU A 193 -7.72 2.55 -16.10
N THR A 194 -7.92 3.05 -14.86
CA THR A 194 -8.83 4.16 -14.59
C THR A 194 -8.40 5.43 -15.31
N THR A 195 -7.13 5.81 -15.19
CA THR A 195 -6.58 7.00 -15.87
C THR A 195 -6.69 6.86 -17.38
N ILE A 196 -6.30 5.71 -17.93
CA ILE A 196 -6.34 5.48 -19.38
C ILE A 196 -7.79 5.53 -19.91
N ASN A 197 -8.73 4.89 -19.22
CA ASN A 197 -10.14 4.93 -19.64
C ASN A 197 -10.73 6.34 -19.53
N ALA A 198 -10.35 7.12 -18.51
CA ALA A 198 -10.79 8.49 -18.37
C ALA A 198 -10.26 9.39 -19.49
N SER A 199 -8.97 9.27 -19.83
CA SER A 199 -8.33 10.02 -20.92
C SER A 199 -8.93 9.72 -22.30
N LEU A 200 -9.34 8.48 -22.53
CA LEU A 200 -9.88 8.03 -23.82
C LEU A 200 -11.41 8.13 -23.90
N LYS A 201 -12.06 8.82 -22.95
CA LYS A 201 -13.53 8.85 -22.83
C LYS A 201 -14.23 9.46 -24.05
N GLU A 202 -13.61 10.45 -24.68
CA GLU A 202 -14.15 11.15 -25.85
C GLU A 202 -14.03 10.32 -27.15
N LEU A 203 -13.27 9.21 -27.13
CA LEU A 203 -13.13 8.32 -28.29
C LEU A 203 -14.27 7.31 -28.33
N SER A 204 -14.59 6.84 -29.55
CA SER A 204 -15.57 5.78 -29.74
C SER A 204 -15.14 4.47 -29.05
N ASP A 205 -16.11 3.74 -28.50
CA ASP A 205 -15.87 2.50 -27.74
C ASP A 205 -14.97 1.48 -28.47
N PRO A 206 -15.12 1.24 -29.80
CA PRO A 206 -14.24 0.31 -30.51
C PRO A 206 -12.78 0.77 -30.53
N ILE A 207 -12.52 2.08 -30.65
CA ILE A 207 -11.16 2.63 -30.65
C ILE A 207 -10.58 2.55 -29.24
N ARG A 208 -11.34 2.98 -28.22
CA ARG A 208 -10.92 2.94 -26.82
C ARG A 208 -10.54 1.51 -26.39
N ASN A 209 -11.37 0.53 -26.70
CA ASN A 209 -11.11 -0.87 -26.34
C ASN A 209 -9.84 -1.42 -27.02
N ARG A 210 -9.62 -1.06 -28.30
CA ARG A 210 -8.37 -1.44 -29.00
C ARG A 210 -7.13 -0.85 -28.33
N LEU A 211 -7.16 0.43 -27.96
CA LEU A 211 -6.05 1.09 -27.28
C LEU A 211 -5.77 0.48 -25.90
N VAL A 212 -6.82 0.15 -25.14
CA VAL A 212 -6.70 -0.55 -23.85
C VAL A 212 -6.08 -1.93 -24.03
N ILE A 213 -6.49 -2.71 -25.04
CA ILE A 213 -5.90 -4.02 -25.33
C ILE A 213 -4.42 -3.89 -25.69
N ILE A 214 -4.06 -2.93 -26.55
CA ILE A 214 -2.66 -2.66 -26.91
C ILE A 214 -1.84 -2.34 -25.66
N TYR A 215 -2.36 -1.48 -24.79
CA TYR A 215 -1.71 -1.16 -23.52
C TYR A 215 -1.51 -2.39 -22.63
N LEU A 216 -2.51 -3.27 -22.50
CA LEU A 216 -2.39 -4.50 -21.72
C LEU A 216 -1.32 -5.44 -22.31
N LEU A 217 -1.24 -5.58 -23.63
CA LEU A 217 -0.19 -6.38 -24.29
C LEU A 217 1.21 -5.80 -24.03
N LEU A 218 1.36 -4.48 -24.14
CA LEU A 218 2.62 -3.79 -23.80
C LEU A 218 2.99 -3.97 -22.33
N SER A 219 2.00 -3.97 -21.43
CA SER A 219 2.22 -4.21 -20.01
C SER A 219 2.71 -5.63 -19.71
N LEU A 220 2.21 -6.64 -20.43
CA LEU A 220 2.67 -8.02 -20.30
C LEU A 220 4.11 -8.17 -20.80
N TYR A 221 4.43 -7.51 -21.91
CA TYR A 221 5.81 -7.45 -22.41
C TYR A 221 6.76 -6.80 -21.40
N ALA A 222 6.35 -5.67 -20.81
CA ALA A 222 7.09 -4.98 -19.76
C ALA A 222 7.33 -5.88 -18.54
N LEU A 223 6.32 -6.63 -18.08
CA LEU A 223 6.47 -7.61 -17.00
C LEU A 223 7.49 -8.69 -17.35
N HIS A 224 7.36 -9.29 -18.54
CA HIS A 224 8.28 -10.33 -18.98
C HIS A 224 9.74 -9.84 -19.00
N LYS A 225 9.98 -8.61 -19.49
CA LYS A 225 11.30 -7.99 -19.45
C LYS A 225 11.78 -7.70 -18.03
N GLY A 226 10.91 -7.22 -17.15
CA GLY A 226 11.24 -6.93 -15.75
C GLY A 226 11.61 -8.17 -14.95
N LEU A 227 10.89 -9.29 -15.14
CA LEU A 227 11.13 -10.55 -14.43
C LEU A 227 12.41 -11.28 -14.88
N ASN A 228 12.82 -11.09 -16.13
CA ASN A 228 14.01 -11.71 -16.73
C ASN A 228 15.23 -10.77 -16.79
N ALA A 229 15.17 -9.62 -16.13
CA ALA A 229 16.25 -8.65 -16.09
C ALA A 229 17.49 -9.22 -15.38
N SER A 230 18.64 -9.15 -16.04
CA SER A 230 19.93 -9.60 -15.50
C SER A 230 20.60 -8.55 -14.62
N ILE A 231 20.31 -7.27 -14.86
CA ILE A 231 20.92 -6.12 -14.16
C ILE A 231 19.81 -5.31 -13.47
N ALA A 232 20.11 -4.73 -12.30
CA ALA A 232 19.15 -3.96 -11.51
C ALA A 232 18.47 -2.83 -12.30
N TRP A 233 19.24 -2.07 -13.10
CA TRP A 233 18.74 -0.94 -13.90
C TRP A 233 17.76 -1.31 -15.01
N GLN A 234 17.80 -2.55 -15.52
CA GLN A 234 16.89 -2.98 -16.59
C GLN A 234 15.43 -3.08 -16.12
N ARG A 235 15.22 -3.31 -14.82
CA ARG A 235 13.89 -3.50 -14.21
C ARG A 235 13.05 -2.22 -14.21
N PRO A 236 13.52 -1.06 -13.70
CA PRO A 236 12.75 0.18 -13.83
C PRO A 236 12.57 0.58 -15.29
N CYS A 237 13.56 0.35 -16.16
CA CYS A 237 13.47 0.64 -17.59
C CYS A 237 12.36 -0.16 -18.29
N SER A 238 12.08 -1.40 -17.88
CA SER A 238 11.01 -2.18 -18.50
C SER A 238 9.62 -1.59 -18.24
N PHE A 239 9.44 -0.87 -17.13
CA PHE A 239 8.16 -0.21 -16.80
C PHE A 239 8.09 1.26 -17.24
N PHE A 240 9.21 1.87 -17.65
CA PHE A 240 9.27 3.26 -18.09
C PHE A 240 8.30 3.55 -19.25
N LEU A 241 8.19 2.63 -20.21
CA LEU A 241 7.24 2.75 -21.32
C LEU A 241 5.79 2.90 -20.83
N LEU A 242 5.39 2.17 -19.79
CA LEU A 242 4.03 2.25 -19.24
C LEU A 242 3.78 3.60 -18.56
N VAL A 243 4.81 4.18 -17.93
CA VAL A 243 4.73 5.55 -17.37
C VAL A 243 4.56 6.56 -18.49
N LEU A 244 5.36 6.43 -19.57
CA LEU A 244 5.30 7.35 -20.71
C LEU A 244 3.94 7.33 -21.40
N ILE A 245 3.37 6.14 -21.66
CA ILE A 245 2.03 6.00 -22.25
C ILE A 245 0.99 6.75 -21.39
N ARG A 246 1.06 6.62 -20.06
CA ARG A 246 0.15 7.32 -19.15
C ARG A 246 0.34 8.84 -19.19
N ALA A 247 1.58 9.32 -19.24
CA ALA A 247 1.86 10.75 -19.36
C ALA A 247 1.31 11.32 -20.66
N LEU A 248 1.46 10.61 -21.78
CA LEU A 248 0.91 11.00 -23.08
C LEU A 248 -0.62 11.01 -23.10
N CYS A 249 -1.29 10.09 -22.39
CA CYS A 249 -2.74 10.10 -22.26
C CYS A 249 -3.28 11.29 -21.43
N LEU A 250 -2.45 11.99 -20.67
CA LEU A 250 -2.85 13.15 -19.86
C LEU A 250 -2.63 14.49 -20.56
N LEU A 251 -1.96 14.50 -21.72
CA LEU A 251 -1.75 15.66 -22.58
C LEU A 251 -2.89 15.78 -23.60
#